data_AF-A0A2J5PS42-F1
#
_entry.id   AF-A0A2J5PS42-F1
#
_cell.length_a   1.000
_cell.length_b   1.000
_cell.length_c   1.000
_cell.angle_alpha   90.00
_cell.angle_beta   90.00
_cell.angle_gamma   90.00
#
_symmetry.space_group_name_H-M   'P 1'
#
loop_
_entity.id
_entity.type
_entity.pdbx_description
1 polymer ?
#
loop_
_entity_poly.entity_id
_entity_poly.type
_entity_poly.pdbx_seq_one_letter_code
_entity_poly.pdbx_strand_id
1 'polypeptide(L)'
;FSPTRFNGSKLYSHSRFKELPDIDAHQEDYDIVSWALEPGDAVAFHFRTLHGAKGNSTARARRVFSARWVGDDATFADRGGVTSPPFPGLKLRDGEPLVADEFPQVWPR
;
A
#
# COMPACT_ATOMS: atom_id res chain seq x y z
N PHE A 1 8.36 -7.33 -4.65
CA PHE A 1 9.37 -6.39 -5.17
C PHE A 1 9.71 -5.35 -4.11
N SER A 2 10.86 -4.72 -4.19
CA SER A 2 11.26 -3.69 -3.23
C SER A 2 10.43 -2.42 -3.49
N PRO A 3 9.69 -1.89 -2.49
CA PRO A 3 8.96 -0.65 -2.67
C PRO A 3 9.93 0.54 -2.79
N THR A 4 9.57 1.49 -3.65
CA THR A 4 10.28 2.75 -3.86
C THR A 4 9.42 3.93 -3.38
N ARG A 5 10.07 5.03 -3.02
CA ARG A 5 9.40 6.31 -2.77
C ARG A 5 9.02 6.96 -4.10
N PHE A 6 8.15 7.97 -4.07
CA PHE A 6 7.74 8.72 -5.27
C PHE A 6 8.91 9.36 -6.04
N ASN A 7 10.04 9.63 -5.37
CA ASN A 7 11.27 10.15 -5.99
C ASN A 7 12.21 9.03 -6.49
N GLY A 8 11.75 7.77 -6.53
CA GLY A 8 12.53 6.61 -6.98
C GLY A 8 13.51 6.03 -5.96
N SER A 9 13.74 6.68 -4.80
CA SER A 9 14.67 6.14 -3.80
C SER A 9 14.11 4.89 -3.11
N LYS A 10 14.98 3.95 -2.73
CA LYS A 10 14.59 2.72 -2.02
C LYS A 10 13.92 3.05 -0.67
N LEU A 11 12.85 2.33 -0.33
CA LEU A 11 12.22 2.47 0.99
C LEU A 11 13.04 1.77 2.08
N TYR A 12 13.64 0.62 1.74
CA TYR A 12 14.49 -0.18 2.63
C TYR A 12 15.94 -0.18 2.15
N SER A 13 16.89 -0.18 3.09
CA SER A 13 18.32 -0.29 2.80
C SER A 13 18.77 -1.73 2.50
N HIS A 14 18.01 -2.73 2.94
CA HIS A 14 18.33 -4.14 2.74
C HIS A 14 17.93 -4.65 1.33
N SER A 15 18.61 -5.71 0.85
CA SER A 15 18.38 -6.33 -0.46
C SER A 15 17.41 -7.54 -0.44
N ARG A 16 16.60 -7.70 0.61
CA ARG A 16 15.68 -8.86 0.77
C ARG A 16 14.65 -9.01 -0.35
N PHE A 17 14.33 -7.93 -1.06
CA PHE A 17 13.32 -7.94 -2.12
C PHE A 17 13.96 -7.72 -3.49
N LYS A 18 13.47 -8.45 -4.50
CA LYS A 18 13.81 -8.22 -5.91
C LYS A 18 13.39 -6.82 -6.36
N GLU A 19 14.16 -6.21 -7.25
CA GLU A 19 13.78 -4.95 -7.90
C GLU A 19 12.61 -5.17 -8.85
N LEU A 20 11.75 -4.14 -8.96
CA LEU A 20 10.63 -4.18 -9.88
C LEU A 20 11.17 -4.10 -11.32
N PRO A 21 10.76 -5.00 -12.24
CA PRO A 21 11.07 -4.83 -13.65
C PRO A 21 10.44 -3.54 -14.19
N ASP A 22 10.94 -3.04 -15.32
CA ASP A 22 10.38 -1.86 -15.97
C ASP A 22 9.05 -2.21 -16.63
N ILE A 23 7.98 -2.17 -15.84
CA ILE A 23 6.62 -2.46 -16.31
C ILE A 23 6.19 -1.46 -17.38
N ASP A 24 6.63 -0.20 -17.29
CA ASP A 24 6.20 0.85 -18.20
C ASP A 24 6.79 0.68 -19.61
N ALA A 25 8.03 0.18 -19.71
CA ALA A 25 8.68 -0.13 -20.98
C ALA A 25 8.21 -1.44 -21.63
N HIS A 26 7.53 -2.31 -20.88
CA HIS A 26 7.16 -3.67 -21.28
C HIS A 26 5.69 -4.00 -20.96
N GLN A 27 4.78 -3.05 -21.15
CA GLN A 27 3.37 -3.22 -20.76
C GLN A 27 2.69 -4.37 -21.51
N GLU A 28 3.14 -4.67 -22.73
CA GLU A 28 2.67 -5.76 -23.58
C GLU A 28 2.98 -7.16 -23.03
N ASP A 29 3.96 -7.27 -22.13
CA ASP A 29 4.35 -8.55 -21.51
C ASP A 29 3.45 -8.93 -20.33
N TYR A 30 2.53 -8.04 -19.93
CA TYR A 30 1.73 -8.19 -18.72
C TYR A 30 0.24 -7.98 -18.97
N ASP A 31 -0.60 -8.71 -18.23
CA ASP A 31 -2.03 -8.44 -18.16
C ASP A 31 -2.29 -7.26 -17.20
N ILE A 32 -2.32 -6.05 -17.77
CA ILE A 32 -2.53 -4.80 -17.04
C ILE A 32 -3.97 -4.35 -17.21
N VAL A 33 -4.71 -4.33 -16.11
CA VAL A 33 -6.07 -3.81 -16.04
C VAL A 33 -6.08 -2.38 -15.46
N SER A 34 -6.91 -1.52 -16.03
CA SER A 34 -7.09 -0.14 -15.56
C SER A 34 -8.50 0.37 -15.87
N TRP A 35 -8.97 1.33 -15.06
CA TRP A 35 -10.33 1.87 -15.15
C TRP A 35 -10.31 3.40 -15.06
N ALA A 36 -11.18 4.05 -15.83
CA ALA A 36 -11.47 5.47 -15.72
C ALA A 36 -12.50 5.67 -14.60
N LEU A 37 -12.04 5.97 -13.39
CA LEU A 37 -12.89 6.13 -12.20
C LEU A 37 -13.55 7.51 -12.14
N GLU A 38 -14.80 7.55 -11.70
CA GLU A 38 -15.54 8.77 -11.34
C GLU A 38 -15.57 8.98 -9.81
N PRO A 39 -15.87 10.21 -9.33
CA PRO A 39 -16.05 10.44 -7.89
C PRO A 39 -17.14 9.56 -7.30
N GLY A 40 -16.77 8.67 -6.39
CA GLY A 40 -17.66 7.69 -5.77
C GLY A 40 -17.26 6.24 -6.09
N ASP A 41 -16.53 6.02 -7.17
CA ASP A 41 -16.01 4.70 -7.51
C ASP A 41 -14.88 4.28 -6.58
N ALA A 42 -14.77 2.96 -6.37
CA ALA A 42 -13.71 2.36 -5.58
C ALA A 42 -13.12 1.14 -6.28
N VAL A 43 -11.81 0.95 -6.11
CA VAL A 43 -11.10 -0.27 -6.52
C VAL A 43 -10.54 -0.92 -5.27
N ALA A 44 -10.93 -2.17 -5.03
CA ALA A 44 -10.38 -2.99 -3.96
C ALA A 44 -9.45 -4.04 -4.57
N PHE A 45 -8.27 -4.21 -3.98
CA PHE A 45 -7.29 -5.19 -4.42
C PHE A 45 -6.52 -5.78 -3.23
N HIS A 46 -5.97 -6.97 -3.42
CA HIS A 46 -5.22 -7.69 -2.40
C HIS A 46 -3.85 -7.03 -2.17
N PHE A 47 -3.30 -7.06 -0.94
CA PHE A 47 -1.98 -6.48 -0.61
C PHE A 47 -0.80 -7.03 -1.42
N ARG A 48 -1.00 -8.17 -2.10
CA ARG A 48 0.01 -8.80 -2.97
C ARG A 48 -0.10 -8.38 -4.44
N THR A 49 -1.14 -7.64 -4.82
CA THR A 49 -1.32 -7.13 -6.17
C THR A 49 -0.30 -6.03 -6.43
N LEU A 50 0.53 -6.22 -7.46
CA LEU A 50 1.35 -5.14 -7.98
C LEU A 50 0.42 -4.08 -8.59
N HIS A 51 0.53 -2.84 -8.13
CA HIS A 51 -0.30 -1.74 -8.57
C HIS A 51 0.53 -0.47 -8.64
N GLY A 52 0.11 0.45 -9.49
CA GLY A 52 0.72 1.74 -9.69
C GLY A 52 -0.29 2.73 -10.23
N ALA A 53 0.11 3.99 -10.31
CA ALA A 53 -0.71 5.04 -10.91
C ALA A 53 0.16 5.92 -11.79
N LYS A 54 -0.31 6.19 -13.01
CA LYS A 54 0.35 7.15 -13.91
C LYS A 54 0.35 8.55 -13.29
N GLY A 55 1.32 9.35 -13.70
CA GLY A 55 1.40 10.77 -13.36
C GLY A 55 0.14 11.54 -13.82
N ASN A 56 -0.22 12.59 -13.09
CA ASN A 56 -1.35 13.43 -13.47
C ASN A 56 -0.91 14.47 -14.51
N SER A 57 -1.35 14.30 -15.76
CA SER A 57 -1.07 15.23 -16.86
C SER A 57 -2.04 16.41 -16.96
N THR A 58 -3.01 16.52 -16.05
CA THR A 58 -4.02 17.58 -16.06
C THR A 58 -3.70 18.69 -15.06
N ALA A 59 -4.26 19.88 -15.27
CA ALA A 59 -4.14 20.99 -14.31
C ALA A 59 -4.94 20.77 -13.01
N ARG A 60 -5.87 19.80 -12.99
CA ARG A 60 -6.74 19.53 -11.83
C ARG A 60 -6.07 18.51 -10.93
N ALA A 61 -6.00 18.80 -9.63
CA ALA A 61 -5.45 17.85 -8.66
C ALA A 61 -6.31 16.57 -8.57
N ARG A 62 -5.65 15.40 -8.66
CA ARG A 62 -6.27 14.11 -8.32
C ARG A 62 -6.28 13.95 -6.80
N ARG A 63 -7.47 13.77 -6.22
CA ARG A 63 -7.65 13.49 -4.79
C ARG A 63 -8.19 12.08 -4.63
N VAL A 64 -7.60 11.30 -3.72
CA VAL A 64 -7.96 9.90 -3.46
C VAL A 64 -7.89 9.66 -1.97
N PHE A 65 -8.81 8.85 -1.46
CA PHE A 65 -8.74 8.26 -0.13
C PHE A 65 -8.39 6.78 -0.27
N SER A 66 -7.42 6.32 0.50
CA SER A 66 -7.02 4.91 0.54
C SER A 66 -7.12 4.37 1.96
N ALA A 67 -7.89 3.30 2.12
CA ALA A 67 -7.97 2.54 3.37
C ALA A 67 -7.31 1.16 3.20
N ARG A 68 -6.85 0.58 4.30
CA ARG A 68 -6.27 -0.75 4.38
C ARG A 68 -7.06 -1.53 5.42
N TRP A 69 -7.58 -2.68 5.01
CA TRP A 69 -8.43 -3.53 5.83
C TRP A 69 -7.67 -4.82 6.07
N VAL A 70 -7.66 -5.28 7.30
CA VAL A 70 -6.98 -6.50 7.71
C VAL A 70 -7.99 -7.48 8.32
N GLY A 71 -7.68 -8.76 8.25
CA GLY A 71 -8.50 -9.80 8.89
C GLY A 71 -8.34 -9.80 10.41
N ASP A 72 -9.28 -10.46 11.09
CA ASP A 72 -9.26 -10.66 12.54
C ASP A 72 -8.05 -11.47 13.03
N ASP A 73 -7.35 -12.16 12.12
CA ASP A 73 -6.15 -12.96 12.36
C ASP A 73 -4.84 -12.19 12.11
N ALA A 74 -4.91 -10.90 11.78
CA ALA A 74 -3.73 -10.09 11.55
C ALA A 74 -2.93 -9.85 12.83
N THR A 75 -1.60 -9.88 12.70
CA THR A 75 -0.65 -9.58 13.77
C THR A 75 0.22 -8.38 13.42
N PHE A 76 0.66 -7.65 14.44
CA PHE A 76 1.64 -6.58 14.31
C PHE A 76 3.00 -7.17 13.91
N ALA A 77 3.63 -6.55 12.92
CA ALA A 77 4.95 -6.94 12.45
C ALA A 77 5.91 -5.76 12.56
N ASP A 78 6.85 -5.83 13.49
CA ASP A 78 7.90 -4.82 13.63
C ASP A 78 8.97 -5.05 12.56
N ARG A 79 9.07 -4.10 11.64
CA ARG A 79 10.05 -4.11 10.55
C ARG A 79 11.17 -3.09 10.74
N GLY A 80 11.26 -2.45 11.92
CA GLY A 80 12.28 -1.45 12.25
C GLY A 80 12.22 -0.18 11.40
N GLY A 81 11.07 0.09 10.76
CA GLY A 81 10.87 1.22 9.87
C GLY A 81 9.64 2.05 10.26
N VAL A 82 9.63 3.31 9.84
CA VAL A 82 8.49 4.21 10.08
C VAL A 82 7.32 3.81 9.18
N THR A 83 6.15 3.60 9.79
CA THR A 83 4.89 3.38 9.07
C THR A 83 4.34 4.70 8.52
N SER A 84 3.51 4.61 7.48
CA SER A 84 2.77 5.76 6.94
C SER A 84 1.27 5.44 6.91
N PRO A 85 0.43 6.13 7.69
CA PRO A 85 0.82 7.14 8.69
C PRO A 85 1.64 6.54 9.85
N PRO A 86 2.45 7.35 10.56
CA PRO A 86 3.16 6.89 11.75
C PRO A 86 2.18 6.68 12.92
N PHE A 87 2.41 5.64 13.71
CA PHE A 87 1.62 5.34 14.91
C PHE A 87 2.49 5.46 16.18
N PRO A 88 2.85 6.68 16.62
CA PRO A 88 3.82 6.87 17.72
C PRO A 88 3.31 6.37 19.08
N GLY A 89 1.99 6.25 19.27
CA GLY A 89 1.36 5.74 20.48
C GLY A 89 1.24 4.22 20.52
N LEU A 90 1.53 3.53 19.41
CA LEU A 90 1.31 2.08 19.31
C LEU A 90 2.33 1.31 20.14
N LYS A 91 1.82 0.44 21.03
CA LYS A 91 2.64 -0.36 21.96
C LYS A 91 2.66 -1.85 21.65
N LEU A 92 2.11 -2.26 20.51
CA LEU A 92 2.08 -3.65 20.10
C LEU A 92 3.51 -4.17 19.89
N ARG A 93 3.76 -5.38 20.38
CA ARG A 93 5.00 -6.12 20.17
C ARG A 93 4.88 -6.97 18.91
N ASP A 94 6.01 -7.31 18.30
CA ASP A 94 6.05 -8.20 17.13
C ASP A 94 5.30 -9.51 17.41
N GLY A 95 4.38 -9.88 16.52
CA GLY A 95 3.52 -11.06 16.62
C GLY A 95 2.24 -10.90 17.44
N GLU A 96 2.01 -9.78 18.13
CA GLU A 96 0.74 -9.55 18.84
C GLU A 96 -0.42 -9.33 17.86
N PRO A 97 -1.67 -9.70 18.23
CA PRO A 97 -2.85 -9.36 17.42
C PRO A 97 -2.91 -7.87 17.10
N LEU A 98 -3.31 -7.50 15.89
CA LEU A 98 -3.40 -6.11 15.45
C LEU A 98 -4.68 -5.44 16.00
N VAL A 99 -4.77 -5.31 17.32
CA VAL A 99 -5.92 -4.75 18.04
C VAL A 99 -5.44 -3.59 18.91
N ALA A 100 -5.83 -2.37 18.56
CA ALA A 100 -5.56 -1.14 19.29
C ALA A 100 -6.57 -0.04 18.88
N ASP A 101 -6.63 1.07 19.61
CA ASP A 101 -7.51 2.20 19.28
C ASP A 101 -7.21 2.77 17.87
N GLU A 102 -5.97 2.68 17.42
CA GLU A 102 -5.54 3.06 16.08
C GLU A 102 -6.04 2.10 14.97
N PHE A 103 -6.51 0.91 15.33
CA PHE A 103 -7.01 -0.13 14.42
C PHE A 103 -8.46 -0.48 14.77
N PRO A 104 -9.42 0.42 14.49
CA PRO A 104 -10.81 0.21 14.86
C PRO A 104 -11.44 -0.95 14.09
N GLN A 105 -12.35 -1.66 14.75
CA GLN A 105 -13.18 -2.66 14.10
C GLN A 105 -14.12 -1.99 13.09
N VAL A 106 -14.08 -2.45 11.84
CA VAL A 106 -14.87 -1.88 10.74
C VAL A 106 -16.26 -2.50 10.66
N TRP A 107 -16.40 -3.78 10.98
CA TRP A 107 -17.66 -4.51 10.93
C TRP A 107 -17.82 -5.44 12.13
N PRO A 108 -18.94 -5.38 12.87
CA PRO A 108 -19.21 -6.30 13.97
C PRO A 108 -19.43 -7.73 13.45
N ARG A 109 -19.13 -8.72 14.29
CA ARG A 109 -19.49 -10.11 14.03
C ARG A 109 -20.95 -10.37 14.37
#